data_AF-A0A8T1C1M7-F1
#
_entry.id   AF-A0A8T1C1M7-F1
#
_cell.length_a   1.000
_cell.length_b   1.000
_cell.length_c   1.000
_cell.angle_alpha   90.00
_cell.angle_beta   90.00
_cell.angle_gamma   90.00
#
_symmetry.space_group_name_H-M   'P 1'
#
loop_
_entity.id
_entity.type
_entity.pdbx_description
1 polymer ?
#
loop_
_entity_poly.entity_id
_entity_poly.type
_entity_poly.pdbx_seq_one_letter_code
_entity_poly.pdbx_strand_id
1 'polypeptide(L)'
;MGASPQGRCSFIALELVADRLGAPDWFSWHLVEQFYAERAARGAPISEGGVWSQYSAGLGYLLLAPGLYLVAGFAPYPARCSHAFVLGVTVTGRYASDDEAARVALVDYAYPWLGGLQFVRRLVLRR
;
A
#
# COMPACT_ATOMS: atom_id res chain seq x y z
N MET A 1 2.17 0.78 -8.27
CA MET A 1 2.32 1.87 -7.27
C MET A 1 1.68 3.11 -7.85
N GLY A 2 0.43 3.41 -7.47
CA GLY A 2 -0.28 4.62 -7.89
C GLY A 2 -1.78 4.40 -8.11
N ALA A 3 -2.59 4.26 -7.07
CA ALA A 3 -4.03 4.42 -7.21
C ALA A 3 -4.64 5.20 -6.04
N SER A 4 -3.83 6.04 -5.40
CA SER A 4 -4.39 7.26 -4.83
C SER A 4 -4.45 8.31 -5.95
N PRO A 5 -5.34 9.32 -5.86
CA PRO A 5 -5.44 10.39 -6.85
C PRO A 5 -4.12 11.09 -7.18
N GLN A 6 -3.10 10.95 -6.34
CA GLN A 6 -1.78 11.58 -6.47
C GLN A 6 -0.66 10.58 -6.83
N GLY A 7 -0.98 9.31 -7.06
CA GLY A 7 0.02 8.27 -7.35
C GLY A 7 0.93 7.89 -6.18
N ARG A 8 0.62 8.34 -4.95
CA ARG A 8 1.50 8.30 -3.76
C ARG A 8 1.17 7.22 -2.75
N CYS A 9 0.18 6.36 -3.03
CA CYS A 9 -0.34 5.35 -2.09
C CYS A 9 0.75 4.49 -1.42
N SER A 10 1.86 4.17 -2.11
CA SER A 10 2.97 3.43 -1.53
C SER A 10 3.77 4.22 -0.49
N PHE A 11 3.92 5.53 -0.67
CA PHE A 11 4.64 6.41 0.25
C PHE A 11 3.77 6.76 1.46
N ILE A 12 2.47 6.96 1.25
CA ILE A 12 1.48 7.11 2.34
C ILE A 12 1.48 5.85 3.23
N ALA A 13 1.46 4.66 2.62
CA ALA A 13 1.53 3.42 3.37
C ALA A 13 2.87 3.26 4.12
N LEU A 14 3.96 3.81 3.60
CA LEU A 14 5.27 3.80 4.27
C LEU A 14 5.31 4.77 5.47
N GLU A 15 4.73 5.96 5.34
CA GLU A 15 4.57 6.94 6.44
C GLU A 15 3.78 6.33 7.61
N LEU A 16 2.60 5.76 7.32
CA LEU A 16 1.76 5.10 8.32
C LEU A 16 2.47 3.95 9.05
N VAL A 17 3.39 3.28 8.35
CA VAL A 17 4.22 2.22 8.93
C VAL A 17 5.30 2.80 9.83
N ALA A 18 6.01 3.84 9.38
CA ALA A 18 7.04 4.50 10.16
C ALA A 18 6.48 5.01 11.50
N ASP A 19 5.31 5.65 11.47
CA ASP A 19 4.60 6.13 12.66
C ASP A 19 4.22 4.98 13.61
N ARG A 20 3.61 3.91 13.09
CA ARG A 20 3.18 2.76 13.91
C ARG A 20 4.34 1.99 14.53
N LEU A 21 5.52 2.08 13.93
CA LEU A 21 6.73 1.47 14.42
C LEU A 21 7.49 2.39 15.40
N GLY A 22 6.99 3.60 15.66
CA GLY A 22 7.64 4.58 16.53
C GLY A 22 8.94 5.14 15.95
N ALA A 23 9.06 5.15 14.61
CA ALA A 23 10.23 5.62 13.88
C ALA A 23 9.83 6.64 12.79
N PRO A 24 9.15 7.76 13.16
CA PRO A 24 8.66 8.73 12.18
C PRO A 24 9.79 9.35 11.33
N ASP A 25 10.98 9.51 11.90
CA ASP A 25 12.16 10.07 11.22
C ASP A 25 12.68 9.21 10.06
N TRP A 26 12.20 7.97 9.92
CA TRP A 26 12.55 7.10 8.79
C TRP A 26 11.79 7.45 7.51
N PHE A 27 10.80 8.33 7.59
CA PHE A 27 10.03 8.79 6.45
C PHE A 27 10.12 10.32 6.31
N SER A 28 10.19 10.80 5.06
CA SER A 28 10.21 12.23 4.78
C SER A 28 9.50 12.51 3.47
N TRP A 29 8.42 13.29 3.54
CA TRP A 29 7.73 13.79 2.35
C TRP A 29 8.65 14.62 1.45
N HIS A 30 9.63 15.32 2.02
CA HIS A 30 10.62 16.06 1.21
C HIS A 30 11.42 15.14 0.29
N LEU A 31 11.89 13.99 0.80
CA LEU A 31 12.60 12.99 0.00
C LEU A 31 11.69 12.35 -1.04
N VAL A 32 10.40 12.16 -0.72
CA VAL A 32 9.41 11.68 -1.68
C VAL A 32 9.24 12.69 -2.83
N GLU A 33 9.05 13.97 -2.54
CA GLU A 33 8.93 15.01 -3.58
C GLU A 33 10.20 15.09 -4.45
N GLN A 34 11.39 15.04 -3.83
CA GLN A 34 12.65 14.97 -4.57
C GLN A 34 12.71 13.77 -5.51
N PHE A 35 12.32 12.59 -5.05
CA PHE A 35 12.28 11.39 -5.87
C PHE A 35 11.34 11.54 -7.08
N TYR A 36 10.14 12.10 -6.91
CA TYR A 36 9.23 12.36 -8.04
C TYR A 36 9.81 13.38 -9.02
N ALA A 37 10.40 14.47 -8.50
CA ALA A 37 11.04 15.49 -9.33
C ALA A 37 12.20 14.93 -10.16
N GLU A 38 13.06 14.10 -9.55
CA GLU A 38 14.17 13.43 -10.25
C GLU A 38 13.67 12.47 -11.33
N ARG A 39 12.62 11.70 -11.04
CA ARG A 39 12.00 10.79 -12.02
C ARG A 39 11.43 11.55 -13.22
N ALA A 40 10.76 12.68 -12.96
CA ALA A 40 10.24 13.57 -14.00
C ALA A 40 11.38 14.18 -14.84
N ALA A 41 12.44 14.69 -14.19
CA ALA A 41 13.60 15.26 -14.87
C ALA A 41 14.34 14.25 -15.78
N ARG A 42 14.30 12.96 -15.44
CA ARG A 42 14.85 11.86 -16.25
C ARG A 42 13.92 11.37 -17.36
N GLY A 43 12.78 12.03 -17.59
CA GLY A 43 11.79 11.65 -18.61
C GLY A 43 11.00 10.38 -18.29
N ALA A 44 11.03 9.93 -17.04
CA ALA A 44 10.32 8.73 -16.58
C ALA A 44 9.42 9.05 -15.36
N PRO A 45 8.49 10.02 -15.49
CA PRO A 45 7.61 10.40 -14.41
C PRO A 45 6.81 9.19 -13.92
N ILE A 46 6.60 9.11 -12.60
CA ILE A 46 5.76 8.06 -12.02
C ILE A 46 4.32 8.47 -12.28
N SER A 47 3.61 7.67 -13.09
CA SER A 47 2.22 7.93 -13.42
C SER A 47 1.34 7.78 -12.18
N GLU A 48 0.41 8.72 -12.00
CA GLU A 48 -0.64 8.65 -10.99
C GLU A 48 -1.56 7.44 -11.16
N GLY A 49 -1.62 6.85 -12.37
CA GLY A 49 -2.45 5.69 -12.72
C GLY A 49 -1.90 4.32 -12.27
N GLY A 50 -0.74 4.29 -11.63
CA GLY A 50 -0.24 3.08 -11.01
C GLY A 50 0.52 2.16 -11.96
N VAL A 51 0.99 1.04 -11.40
CA VAL A 51 1.78 0.05 -12.16
C VAL A 51 0.87 -1.12 -12.43
N TRP A 52 0.55 -1.36 -13.71
CA TRP A 52 -0.29 -2.47 -14.15
C TRP A 52 0.44 -3.80 -13.96
N SER A 53 -0.13 -4.72 -13.19
CA SER A 53 0.38 -6.11 -13.06
C SER A 53 -0.79 -7.09 -13.19
N GLN A 54 -0.55 -8.25 -13.79
CA GLN A 54 -1.55 -9.30 -14.01
C GLN A 54 -1.43 -10.38 -12.90
N TYR A 55 -2.58 -10.77 -12.31
CA TYR A 55 -2.81 -11.82 -11.28
C TYR A 55 -2.27 -11.47 -9.86
N SER A 56 -2.89 -11.81 -8.71
CA SER A 56 -3.91 -12.83 -8.36
C SER A 56 -4.75 -12.47 -7.11
N ALA A 57 -5.99 -12.95 -7.02
CA ALA A 57 -6.87 -12.85 -5.86
C ALA A 57 -6.37 -13.74 -4.70
N GLY A 58 -6.41 -13.27 -3.45
CA GLY A 58 -6.11 -14.16 -2.31
C GLY A 58 -5.82 -13.57 -0.93
N LEU A 59 -5.93 -12.26 -0.69
CA LEU A 59 -5.47 -11.67 0.59
C LEU A 59 -6.14 -12.27 1.84
N GLY A 60 -7.43 -12.62 1.75
CA GLY A 60 -8.16 -13.28 2.83
C GLY A 60 -7.68 -14.70 3.14
N TYR A 61 -7.13 -15.40 2.15
CA TYR A 61 -6.70 -16.80 2.25
C TYR A 61 -5.22 -16.96 2.63
N LEU A 62 -4.43 -15.90 2.53
CA LEU A 62 -3.03 -15.95 2.95
C LEU A 62 -2.93 -16.20 4.46
N LEU A 63 -2.17 -17.21 4.86
CA LEU A 63 -1.80 -17.44 6.25
C LEU A 63 -0.72 -16.43 6.65
N LEU A 64 -1.12 -15.35 7.32
CA LEU A 64 -0.23 -14.30 7.77
C LEU A 64 -0.09 -14.37 9.30
N ALA A 65 1.14 -14.36 9.80
CA ALA A 65 1.40 -14.22 11.22
C ALA A 65 1.03 -12.80 11.71
N PRO A 66 0.72 -12.60 13.00
CA PRO A 66 0.47 -11.27 13.54
C PRO A 66 1.61 -10.29 13.26
N GLY A 67 1.26 -9.06 12.85
CA GLY A 67 2.21 -8.02 12.49
C GLY A 67 1.66 -7.04 11.45
N LEU A 68 2.53 -6.13 11.02
CA LEU A 68 2.23 -5.15 9.98
C LEU A 68 2.76 -5.63 8.63
N TYR A 69 1.97 -5.41 7.59
CA TYR A 69 2.30 -5.74 6.23
C TYR A 69 2.06 -4.54 5.32
N LEU A 70 2.96 -4.33 4.38
CA LEU A 70 2.70 -3.48 3.23
C LEU A 70 2.07 -4.34 2.14
N VAL A 71 0.92 -3.92 1.64
CA VAL A 71 0.16 -4.62 0.60
C VAL A 71 -0.03 -3.69 -0.58
N ALA A 72 0.13 -4.21 -1.79
CA ALA A 72 -0.42 -3.58 -2.97
C ALA A 72 -1.26 -4.58 -3.77
N GLY A 73 -2.38 -4.08 -4.28
CA GLY A 73 -3.30 -4.81 -5.12
C GLY A 73 -3.88 -3.91 -6.21
N PHE A 74 -4.85 -4.41 -6.96
CA PHE A 74 -5.47 -3.67 -8.04
C PHE A 74 -6.95 -4.00 -8.20
N ALA A 75 -7.71 -3.05 -8.73
CA ALA A 75 -9.12 -3.20 -9.06
C ALA A 75 -9.34 -4.15 -10.25
N PRO A 76 -10.45 -4.90 -10.32
CA PRO A 76 -10.73 -5.76 -11.47
C PRO A 76 -10.89 -4.94 -12.77
N TYR A 77 -10.92 -5.63 -13.91
CA TYR A 77 -11.26 -5.01 -15.20
C TYR A 77 -12.68 -4.41 -15.14
N PRO A 78 -12.94 -3.22 -15.73
CA PRO A 78 -12.05 -2.44 -16.60
C PRO A 78 -11.09 -1.48 -15.88
N ALA A 79 -11.30 -1.17 -14.60
CA ALA A 79 -10.54 -0.15 -13.89
C ALA A 79 -9.03 -0.46 -13.79
N ARG A 80 -8.66 -1.67 -13.34
CA ARG A 80 -7.26 -2.13 -13.22
C ARG A 80 -6.30 -1.20 -12.43
N CYS A 81 -6.80 -0.20 -11.72
CA CYS A 81 -6.00 0.74 -10.93
C CYS A 81 -5.32 0.04 -9.74
N SER A 82 -4.04 0.34 -9.48
CA SER A 82 -3.23 -0.34 -8.45
C SER A 82 -3.05 0.44 -7.16
N HIS A 83 -3.65 -0.02 -6.06
CA HIS A 83 -3.63 0.66 -4.76
C HIS A 83 -2.73 -0.04 -3.75
N ALA A 84 -2.14 0.73 -2.83
CA ALA A 84 -1.32 0.20 -1.75
C ALA A 84 -1.85 0.67 -0.40
N PHE A 85 -1.84 -0.24 0.58
CA PHE A 85 -2.35 -0.01 1.93
C PHE A 85 -1.59 -0.83 2.96
N VAL A 86 -1.73 -0.46 4.23
CA VAL A 86 -1.16 -1.17 5.36
C VAL A 86 -2.16 -2.21 5.85
N LEU A 87 -1.71 -3.44 6.03
CA LEU A 87 -2.49 -4.51 6.63
C LEU A 87 -1.93 -4.85 8.03
N GLY A 88 -2.72 -4.55 9.06
CA GLY A 88 -2.49 -5.03 10.42
C GLY A 88 -3.16 -6.39 10.64
N VAL A 89 -2.36 -7.41 10.92
CA VAL A 89 -2.82 -8.75 11.28
C VAL A 89 -2.66 -8.93 12.79
N THR A 90 -3.75 -9.27 13.48
CA THR A 90 -3.77 -9.57 14.90
C THR A 90 -4.32 -10.98 15.12
N VAL A 91 -4.35 -11.43 16.39
CA VAL A 91 -5.03 -12.68 16.77
C VAL A 91 -6.55 -12.61 16.61
N THR A 92 -7.12 -11.40 16.59
CA THR A 92 -8.57 -11.15 16.54
C THR A 92 -9.08 -10.79 15.15
N GLY A 93 -8.20 -10.48 14.19
CA GLY A 93 -8.63 -10.09 12.85
C GLY A 93 -7.57 -9.43 12.00
N ARG A 94 -8.03 -8.88 10.89
CA ARG A 94 -7.22 -8.19 9.87
C ARG A 94 -7.83 -6.83 9.59
N TYR A 95 -7.01 -5.80 9.64
CA TYR A 95 -7.44 -4.41 9.50
C TYR A 95 -6.57 -3.69 8.49
N ALA A 96 -7.20 -3.03 7.52
CA ALA A 96 -6.54 -2.24 6.51
C ALA A 96 -6.46 -0.76 6.91
N SER A 97 -5.46 -0.05 6.41
CA SER A 97 -5.41 1.41 6.50
C SER A 97 -4.67 2.02 5.32
N ASP A 98 -5.14 3.18 4.86
CA ASP A 98 -4.53 4.03 3.84
C ASP A 98 -4.83 5.51 4.18
N ASP A 99 -4.79 6.39 3.17
CA ASP A 99 -5.12 7.82 3.29
C ASP A 99 -6.60 8.10 3.59
N GLU A 100 -7.51 7.22 3.22
CA GLU A 100 -8.96 7.44 3.35
C GLU A 100 -9.60 6.58 4.46
N ALA A 101 -8.93 5.51 4.87
CA ALA A 101 -9.42 4.54 5.84
C ALA A 101 -8.41 4.32 6.98
N ALA A 102 -8.86 4.55 8.21
CA ALA A 102 -8.09 4.23 9.41
C ALA A 102 -8.64 2.96 10.08
N ARG A 103 -7.88 1.86 9.99
CA ARG A 103 -8.13 0.59 10.71
C ARG A 103 -9.52 -0.01 10.43
N VAL A 104 -9.91 -0.10 9.16
CA VAL A 104 -11.16 -0.74 8.73
C VAL A 104 -10.95 -2.25 8.64
N ALA A 105 -11.96 -3.06 8.97
CA ALA A 105 -11.87 -4.51 8.83
C ALA A 105 -11.55 -4.86 7.36
N LEU A 106 -10.65 -5.83 7.14
CA LEU A 106 -10.16 -6.12 5.79
C LEU A 106 -11.29 -6.51 4.84
N VAL A 107 -12.33 -7.20 5.33
CA VAL A 107 -13.49 -7.56 4.52
C VAL A 107 -14.22 -6.33 4.01
N ASP A 108 -14.50 -5.35 4.88
CA ASP A 108 -15.22 -4.14 4.51
C ASP A 108 -14.37 -3.23 3.62
N TYR A 109 -13.05 -3.22 3.84
CA TYR A 109 -12.13 -2.39 3.09
C TYR A 109 -11.80 -2.96 1.70
N ALA A 110 -11.46 -4.24 1.59
CA ALA A 110 -10.90 -4.81 0.37
C ALA A 110 -11.97 -5.43 -0.54
N TYR A 111 -13.05 -5.99 0.00
CA TYR A 111 -14.09 -6.62 -0.81
C TYR A 111 -14.70 -5.71 -1.89
N PRO A 112 -14.90 -4.39 -1.67
CA PRO A 112 -15.50 -3.51 -2.67
C PRO A 112 -14.65 -3.29 -3.92
N TRP A 113 -13.32 -3.44 -3.84
CA TRP A 113 -12.44 -3.00 -4.93
C TRP A 113 -11.30 -3.97 -5.26
N LEU A 114 -10.85 -4.83 -4.34
CA LEU A 114 -9.64 -5.63 -4.53
C LEU A 114 -9.89 -6.83 -5.46
N GLY A 115 -9.52 -6.69 -6.73
CA GLY A 115 -9.59 -7.76 -7.74
C GLY A 115 -8.37 -8.66 -7.77
N GLY A 116 -7.21 -8.18 -7.30
CA GLY A 116 -5.98 -8.97 -7.24
C GLY A 116 -4.87 -8.30 -6.43
N LEU A 117 -3.84 -9.08 -6.09
CA LEU A 117 -2.65 -8.68 -5.35
C LEU A 117 -1.44 -8.57 -6.26
N GLN A 118 -0.61 -7.56 -6.02
CA GLN A 118 0.70 -7.37 -6.65
C GLN A 118 1.84 -7.76 -5.71
N PHE A 119 1.75 -7.38 -4.43
CA PHE A 119 2.68 -7.85 -3.40
C PHE A 119 2.08 -7.78 -2.01
N VAL A 120 2.60 -8.63 -1.12
CA VAL A 120 2.34 -8.61 0.34
C VAL A 120 3.69 -8.81 1.03
N ARG A 121 4.12 -7.87 1.86
CA ARG A 121 5.41 -7.95 2.55
C ARG A 121 5.25 -7.64 4.04
N ARG A 122 5.70 -8.57 4.89
CA ARG A 122 5.78 -8.33 6.34
C ARG A 122 6.85 -7.30 6.64
N LEU A 123 6.50 -6.36 7.51
CA LEU A 123 7.38 -5.31 7.98
C LEU A 123 7.92 -5.71 9.34
N VAL A 124 9.23 -5.68 9.47
CA VAL A 124 9.95 -5.98 10.72
C VAL A 124 11.03 -4.92 10.86
N LEU A 125 11.01 -4.18 11.97
CA LEU A 125 12.14 -3.33 12.33
C LEU A 125 13.32 -4.25 12.68
N ARG A 126 14.42 -4.09 11.94
CA ARG A 126 15.72 -4.63 12.36
C ARG A 126 16.45 -3.50 13.05
N ARG A 127 16.81 -3.74 14.32
CA ARG A 127 17.75 -2.90 15.06
C ARG A 127 19.17 -3.19 14.61
#